data_AF-A0A3N2LWF4-F1
#
_entry.id   AF-A0A3N2LWF4-F1
#
_cell.length_a   1.000
_cell.length_b   1.000
_cell.length_c   1.000
_cell.angle_alpha   90.00
_cell.angle_beta   90.00
_cell.angle_gamma   90.00
#
_symmetry.space_group_name_H-M   'P 1'
#
loop_
_entity.id
_entity.type
_entity.pdbx_description
1 polymer ?
#
loop_
_entity_poly.entity_id
_entity_poly.type
_entity_poly.pdbx_seq_one_letter_code
_entity_poly.pdbx_strand_id
1 'polypeptide(L)'
;MQSAVNANKDANGLWQGGLGNGVTGAGSWWSASAADNPNTFGSLPFLPTNVGVSLADGCGSVNYAVKGADGSTLYTAPVPVFFGLKNFFGYMGRWERGILINKIAGGAADIYVVPKLYSAYSMNSLSGLTKVATTPAAKTASTWEYPKQLSMQNLCHVPTVTGATSSTYYADGYYNDNAVSGLRVPARGGFADYGGYAGLEYLNVNNGVSSSFAYYGSPLCEAEENWDTTPFLAV
;
A
#
# COMPACT_ATOMS: atom_id res chain seq x y z
N MET A 1 -2.95 -11.25 -7.35
CA MET A 1 -1.73 -10.45 -7.60
C MET A 1 -0.48 -11.08 -7.00
N GLN A 2 -0.51 -11.58 -5.75
CA GLN A 2 0.63 -12.27 -5.11
C GLN A 2 0.84 -13.75 -5.51
N SER A 3 0.03 -14.30 -6.42
CA SER A 3 0.26 -15.64 -6.98
C SER A 3 1.68 -15.77 -7.56
N ALA A 4 2.18 -16.99 -7.66
CA ALA A 4 3.53 -17.24 -8.19
C ALA A 4 3.72 -16.62 -9.58
N VAL A 5 4.93 -16.11 -9.82
CA VAL A 5 5.36 -15.61 -11.13
C VAL A 5 5.32 -16.76 -12.13
N ASN A 6 4.71 -16.52 -13.29
CA ASN A 6 4.81 -17.42 -14.43
C ASN A 6 5.71 -16.79 -15.49
N ALA A 7 6.81 -17.47 -15.80
CA ALA A 7 7.75 -17.01 -16.82
C ALA A 7 7.19 -17.12 -18.24
N ASN A 8 6.13 -17.92 -18.44
CA ASN A 8 5.50 -18.10 -19.74
C ASN A 8 4.47 -17.00 -20.01
N LYS A 9 4.46 -16.53 -21.25
CA LYS A 9 3.40 -15.68 -21.80
C LYS A 9 2.30 -16.55 -22.39
N ASP A 10 1.06 -16.06 -22.39
CA ASP A 10 -0.01 -16.71 -23.15
C ASP A 10 0.17 -16.51 -24.67
N ALA A 11 -0.75 -17.07 -25.45
CA ALA A 11 -0.77 -16.96 -26.90
C ALA A 11 -0.84 -15.51 -27.42
N ASN A 12 -1.27 -14.55 -26.59
CA ASN A 12 -1.34 -13.13 -26.91
C ASN A 12 -0.08 -12.36 -26.47
N GLY A 13 0.90 -13.04 -25.88
CA GLY A 13 2.12 -12.43 -25.37
C GLY A 13 1.95 -11.76 -24.00
N LEU A 14 0.86 -12.01 -23.28
CA LEU A 14 0.60 -11.45 -21.95
C LEU A 14 1.22 -12.31 -20.85
N TRP A 15 1.85 -11.65 -19.88
CA TRP A 15 2.39 -12.32 -18.69
C TRP A 15 1.27 -13.04 -17.93
N GLN A 16 1.55 -14.28 -17.54
CA GLN A 16 0.62 -15.11 -16.77
C GLN A 16 1.01 -15.12 -15.29
N GLY A 17 0.12 -15.62 -14.43
CA GLY A 17 0.37 -15.75 -13.00
C GLY A 17 0.28 -14.43 -12.25
N GLY A 18 1.01 -14.32 -11.14
CA GLY A 18 1.12 -13.09 -10.35
C GLY A 18 2.55 -12.56 -10.32
N LEU A 19 2.82 -11.64 -9.42
CA LEU A 19 4.15 -11.04 -9.22
C LEU A 19 4.87 -11.61 -7.99
N GLY A 20 4.35 -12.71 -7.45
CA GLY A 20 4.84 -13.38 -6.24
C GLY A 20 4.49 -12.63 -4.96
N ASN A 21 4.77 -13.27 -3.82
CA ASN A 21 4.51 -12.70 -2.50
C ASN A 21 5.44 -11.53 -2.15
N GLY A 22 6.50 -11.30 -2.92
CA GLY A 22 7.42 -10.20 -2.64
C GLY A 22 8.15 -10.40 -1.31
N VAL A 23 8.20 -9.34 -0.51
CA VAL A 23 8.75 -9.36 0.84
C VAL A 23 7.77 -9.78 1.93
N THR A 24 6.49 -10.04 1.63
CA THR A 24 5.51 -10.50 2.65
C THR A 24 5.80 -11.90 3.18
N GLY A 25 6.61 -12.68 2.45
CA GLY A 25 7.19 -13.92 2.95
C GLY A 25 8.12 -13.72 4.16
N ALA A 26 8.54 -12.48 4.44
CA ALA A 26 9.38 -12.12 5.57
C ALA A 26 8.60 -11.75 6.85
N GLY A 27 7.27 -11.89 6.86
CA GLY A 27 6.41 -11.46 7.96
C GLY A 27 6.85 -11.98 9.33
N SER A 28 7.24 -13.26 9.42
CA SER A 28 7.67 -13.90 10.67
C SER A 28 8.91 -13.28 11.33
N TRP A 29 9.72 -12.52 10.59
CA TRP A 29 10.91 -11.83 11.10
C TRP A 29 10.72 -10.32 11.23
N TRP A 30 9.65 -9.76 10.64
CA TRP A 30 9.45 -8.33 10.53
C TRP A 30 8.94 -7.70 11.82
N SER A 31 7.90 -8.26 12.42
CA SER A 31 7.30 -7.76 13.67
C SER A 31 7.95 -8.33 14.93
N ALA A 32 8.82 -9.34 14.79
CA ALA A 32 9.57 -9.93 15.90
C ALA A 32 10.64 -8.95 16.43
N SER A 33 10.66 -8.75 17.76
CA SER A 33 11.61 -7.85 18.42
C SER A 33 13.03 -8.44 18.45
N ALA A 34 14.01 -7.64 18.05
CA ALA A 34 15.43 -8.03 17.98
C ALA A 34 16.06 -8.48 19.31
N ALA A 35 15.45 -8.14 20.46
CA ALA A 35 16.01 -8.46 21.78
C ALA A 35 16.20 -9.96 22.01
N ASP A 36 15.35 -10.81 21.42
CA ASP A 36 15.34 -12.25 21.65
C ASP A 36 15.79 -13.08 20.43
N ASN A 37 15.96 -12.45 19.26
CA ASN A 37 16.42 -13.13 18.05
C ASN A 37 17.16 -12.17 17.09
N PRO A 38 18.47 -12.37 16.87
CA PRO A 38 19.29 -11.51 16.01
C PRO A 38 18.99 -11.66 14.50
N ASN A 39 18.14 -12.61 14.11
CA ASN A 39 17.68 -12.82 12.74
C ASN A 39 16.28 -12.22 12.51
N THR A 40 15.95 -11.17 13.24
CA THR A 40 14.70 -10.40 13.08
C THR A 40 15.01 -8.96 12.73
N PHE A 41 14.06 -8.30 12.06
CA PHE A 41 14.25 -6.93 11.59
C PHE A 41 13.62 -5.90 12.51
N GLY A 42 12.76 -6.28 13.46
CA GLY A 42 12.18 -5.33 14.42
C GLY A 42 11.52 -4.11 13.75
N SER A 43 10.80 -4.35 12.66
CA SER A 43 10.20 -3.33 11.77
C SER A 43 11.18 -2.43 11.01
N LEU A 44 12.48 -2.73 11.05
CA LEU A 44 13.49 -1.98 10.32
C LEU A 44 13.53 -2.39 8.85
N PRO A 45 13.70 -1.42 7.93
CA PRO A 45 13.86 -1.70 6.51
C PRO A 45 15.08 -2.60 6.24
N PHE A 46 14.86 -3.76 5.63
CA PHE A 46 15.95 -4.69 5.23
C PHE A 46 16.23 -4.72 3.72
N LEU A 47 15.34 -4.19 2.88
CA LEU A 47 15.49 -4.15 1.44
C LEU A 47 16.05 -2.78 0.99
N PRO A 48 17.25 -2.74 0.39
CA PRO A 48 17.78 -1.52 -0.20
C PRO A 48 16.84 -0.95 -1.27
N THR A 49 16.71 0.38 -1.32
CA THR A 49 15.82 1.07 -2.27
C THR A 49 16.27 0.94 -3.73
N ASN A 50 17.52 0.53 -3.97
CA ASN A 50 18.05 0.32 -5.31
C ASN A 50 17.76 -1.08 -5.88
N VAL A 51 17.21 -2.02 -5.10
CA VAL A 51 16.85 -3.34 -5.63
C VAL A 51 15.74 -3.19 -6.68
N GLY A 52 15.92 -3.84 -7.83
CA GLY A 52 14.98 -3.75 -8.95
C GLY A 52 15.19 -2.54 -9.87
N VAL A 53 16.10 -1.60 -9.54
CA VAL A 53 16.43 -0.46 -10.44
C VAL A 53 16.94 -0.95 -11.80
N SER A 54 17.67 -2.06 -11.84
CA SER A 54 18.20 -2.65 -13.08
C SER A 54 17.13 -3.06 -14.09
N LEU A 55 15.87 -3.23 -13.66
CA LEU A 55 14.77 -3.52 -14.58
C LEU A 55 14.14 -2.27 -15.20
N ALA A 56 14.48 -1.05 -14.73
CA ALA A 56 13.90 0.21 -15.19
C ALA A 56 12.35 0.11 -15.31
N ASP A 57 11.80 0.43 -16.48
CA ASP A 57 10.36 0.35 -16.78
C ASP A 57 9.91 -1.04 -17.26
N GLY A 58 10.77 -2.06 -17.10
CA GLY A 58 10.47 -3.43 -17.45
C GLY A 58 9.47 -4.11 -16.50
N CYS A 59 9.18 -5.37 -16.82
CA CYS A 59 8.38 -6.27 -15.98
C CYS A 59 9.23 -7.48 -15.59
N GLY A 60 9.18 -7.88 -14.31
CA GLY A 60 9.91 -9.04 -13.83
C GLY A 60 10.08 -9.03 -12.31
N SER A 61 11.07 -9.78 -11.82
CA SER A 61 11.44 -9.81 -10.41
C SER A 61 12.95 -9.88 -10.27
N VAL A 62 13.50 -9.13 -9.30
CA VAL A 62 14.92 -9.22 -8.91
C VAL A 62 15.00 -9.89 -7.54
N ASN A 63 15.84 -10.90 -7.39
CA ASN A 63 16.02 -11.55 -6.11
C ASN A 63 17.02 -10.78 -5.24
N TYR A 64 16.67 -10.59 -3.97
CA TYR A 64 17.54 -10.01 -2.96
C TYR A 64 17.76 -11.01 -1.82
N ALA A 65 19.03 -11.37 -1.58
CA ALA A 65 19.39 -12.24 -0.48
C ALA A 65 19.40 -11.46 0.84
N VAL A 66 18.34 -11.62 1.62
CA VAL A 66 18.23 -11.06 2.97
C VAL A 66 19.14 -11.85 3.90
N LYS A 67 20.10 -11.15 4.52
CA LYS A 67 21.13 -11.75 5.37
C LYS A 67 20.76 -11.69 6.84
N GLY A 68 21.10 -12.75 7.57
CA GLY A 68 21.05 -12.80 9.02
C GLY A 68 22.32 -12.26 9.65
N ALA A 69 22.35 -12.19 10.98
CA ALA A 69 23.47 -11.64 11.73
C ALA A 69 24.78 -12.44 11.53
N ASP A 70 24.67 -13.73 11.22
CA ASP A 70 25.80 -14.62 10.92
C ASP A 70 26.23 -14.61 9.44
N GLY A 71 25.59 -13.78 8.60
CA GLY A 71 25.84 -13.70 7.16
C GLY A 71 25.15 -14.78 6.32
N SER A 72 24.43 -15.72 6.94
CA SER A 72 23.58 -16.69 6.24
C SER A 72 22.41 -16.00 5.55
N THR A 73 21.87 -16.60 4.49
CA THR A 73 20.67 -16.09 3.83
C THR A 73 19.44 -16.58 4.60
N LEU A 74 18.70 -15.66 5.21
CA LEU A 74 17.43 -15.95 5.89
C LEU A 74 16.29 -16.14 4.89
N TYR A 75 16.28 -15.29 3.85
CA TYR A 75 15.24 -15.27 2.83
C TYR A 75 15.79 -14.71 1.53
N THR A 76 15.39 -15.30 0.41
CA THR A 76 15.64 -14.71 -0.91
C THR A 76 14.36 -14.02 -1.35
N ALA A 77 14.28 -12.71 -1.10
CA ALA A 77 13.10 -11.91 -1.43
C ALA A 77 13.02 -11.69 -2.95
N PRO A 78 11.96 -12.19 -3.63
CA PRO A 78 11.67 -11.73 -4.99
C PRO A 78 11.15 -10.30 -4.90
N VAL A 79 11.76 -9.37 -5.62
CA VAL A 79 11.32 -7.97 -5.68
C VAL A 79 10.68 -7.73 -7.03
N PRO A 80 9.34 -7.73 -7.12
CA PRO A 80 8.67 -7.54 -8.39
C PRO A 80 8.81 -6.09 -8.86
N VAL A 81 8.95 -5.95 -10.17
CA VAL A 81 8.94 -4.69 -10.90
C VAL A 81 7.90 -4.81 -12.01
N PHE A 82 7.02 -3.83 -12.12
CA PHE A 82 5.98 -3.78 -13.13
C PHE A 82 5.86 -2.36 -13.66
N PHE A 83 6.39 -2.09 -14.86
CA PHE A 83 6.41 -0.74 -15.45
C PHE A 83 7.01 0.30 -14.49
N GLY A 84 8.18 0.01 -13.93
CA GLY A 84 8.88 0.91 -13.00
C GLY A 84 8.36 0.88 -11.56
N LEU A 85 7.18 0.31 -11.30
CA LEU A 85 6.64 0.12 -9.96
C LEU A 85 7.35 -1.05 -9.26
N LYS A 86 8.13 -0.74 -8.22
CA LYS A 86 8.98 -1.70 -7.50
C LYS A 86 8.37 -2.08 -6.16
N ASN A 87 8.47 -3.37 -5.82
CA ASN A 87 8.16 -3.92 -4.50
C ASN A 87 6.84 -3.43 -3.89
N PHE A 88 5.76 -3.49 -4.66
CA PHE A 88 4.45 -2.96 -4.27
C PHE A 88 3.68 -3.86 -3.29
N PHE A 89 4.27 -4.97 -2.85
CA PHE A 89 3.71 -5.86 -1.83
C PHE A 89 4.43 -5.70 -0.49
N GLY A 90 3.72 -5.14 0.49
CA GLY A 90 4.00 -5.34 1.91
C GLY A 90 5.45 -5.20 2.35
N TYR A 91 6.15 -4.13 1.97
CA TYR A 91 7.48 -3.87 2.53
C TYR A 91 7.38 -2.96 3.75
N MET A 92 7.21 -1.68 3.49
CA MET A 92 6.82 -0.69 4.47
C MET A 92 5.44 -0.17 4.10
N GLY A 93 4.60 0.00 5.11
CA GLY A 93 3.36 0.73 4.94
C GLY A 93 3.65 2.16 4.52
N ARG A 94 2.77 2.76 3.74
CA ARG A 94 2.94 4.10 3.17
C ARG A 94 1.96 5.10 3.74
N TRP A 95 2.45 6.22 4.24
CA TRP A 95 1.59 7.38 4.50
C TRP A 95 1.40 8.12 3.18
N GLU A 96 0.18 8.05 2.64
CA GLU A 96 -0.11 8.74 1.39
C GLU A 96 -0.33 10.23 1.66
N ARG A 97 0.56 11.06 1.10
CA ARG A 97 0.52 12.51 1.20
C ARG A 97 -0.60 13.07 0.31
N GLY A 98 -1.17 14.20 0.72
CA GLY A 98 -2.13 14.93 -0.08
C GLY A 98 -3.55 14.41 0.05
N ILE A 99 -3.79 13.50 0.99
CA ILE A 99 -5.11 12.96 1.29
C ILE A 99 -5.40 13.08 2.78
N LEU A 100 -6.62 13.49 3.10
CA LEU A 100 -7.19 13.39 4.44
C LEU A 100 -8.48 12.58 4.41
N ILE A 101 -8.73 11.93 5.53
CA ILE A 101 -9.90 11.11 5.73
C ILE A 101 -10.71 11.74 6.85
N ASN A 102 -11.98 11.97 6.60
CA ASN A 102 -12.92 12.45 7.61
C ASN A 102 -13.87 11.31 8.00
N LYS A 103 -13.76 10.83 9.23
CA LYS A 103 -14.69 9.84 9.78
C LYS A 103 -16.07 10.49 9.94
N ILE A 104 -17.12 9.78 9.53
CA ILE A 104 -18.49 10.31 9.53
C ILE A 104 -19.45 9.40 10.32
N ALA A 105 -20.62 9.95 10.66
CA ALA A 105 -21.68 9.18 11.32
C ALA A 105 -21.99 7.88 10.55
N GLY A 106 -22.21 6.79 11.29
CA GLY A 106 -22.41 5.46 10.72
C GLY A 106 -21.12 4.68 10.43
N GLY A 107 -19.94 5.22 10.73
CA GLY A 107 -18.65 4.50 10.72
C GLY A 107 -17.93 4.50 9.37
N ALA A 108 -18.56 5.02 8.32
CA ALA A 108 -17.93 5.30 7.03
C ALA A 108 -16.89 6.43 7.14
N ALA A 109 -16.18 6.72 6.05
CA ALA A 109 -15.28 7.86 5.99
C ALA A 109 -15.27 8.54 4.63
N ASP A 110 -15.26 9.86 4.62
CA ASP A 110 -15.09 10.67 3.42
C ASP A 110 -13.61 10.86 3.11
N ILE A 111 -13.24 10.70 1.85
CA ILE A 111 -11.85 10.86 1.37
C ILE A 111 -11.73 12.19 0.64
N TYR A 112 -10.74 12.97 1.05
CA TYR A 112 -10.45 14.30 0.53
C TYR A 112 -9.04 14.34 -0.05
N VAL A 113 -8.89 14.91 -1.24
CA VAL A 113 -7.58 15.05 -1.91
C VAL A 113 -7.22 16.52 -2.11
N VAL A 114 -5.92 16.80 -2.12
CA VAL A 114 -5.36 18.09 -2.54
C VAL A 114 -5.62 18.35 -4.03
N PRO A 115 -5.78 19.61 -4.46
CA PRO A 115 -6.00 19.91 -5.87
C PRO A 115 -4.79 19.53 -6.74
N LYS A 116 -3.58 19.69 -6.23
CA LYS A 116 -2.32 19.27 -6.89
C LYS A 116 -1.40 18.53 -5.93
N LEU A 117 -0.58 17.62 -6.43
CA LEU A 117 0.30 16.73 -5.64
C LEU A 117 1.14 17.47 -4.58
N TYR A 118 1.69 18.63 -4.94
CA TYR A 118 2.54 19.45 -4.07
C TYR A 118 1.82 20.61 -3.38
N SER A 119 0.49 20.63 -3.38
CA SER A 119 -0.28 21.67 -2.67
C SER A 119 0.04 21.65 -1.17
N ALA A 120 0.16 22.84 -0.59
CA ALA A 120 0.16 22.99 0.85
C ALA A 120 -1.27 22.75 1.39
N TYR A 121 -1.40 21.99 2.46
CA TYR A 121 -2.66 21.75 3.14
C TYR A 121 -2.42 21.55 4.65
N SER A 122 -3.47 21.74 5.45
CA SER A 122 -3.42 21.51 6.89
C SER A 122 -3.90 20.11 7.21
N MET A 123 -3.18 19.36 8.04
CA MET A 123 -3.66 18.07 8.55
C MET A 123 -4.85 18.20 9.53
N ASN A 124 -5.19 19.42 9.96
CA ASN A 124 -6.25 19.70 10.91
C ASN A 124 -7.51 20.29 10.24
N SER A 125 -7.54 20.42 8.92
CA SER A 125 -8.64 21.07 8.20
C SER A 125 -8.85 20.44 6.83
N LEU A 126 -10.11 20.38 6.41
CA LEU A 126 -10.51 19.95 5.06
C LEU A 126 -10.58 21.11 4.06
N SER A 127 -10.31 22.34 4.50
CA SER A 127 -10.37 23.53 3.65
C SER A 127 -9.40 23.43 2.48
N GLY A 128 -9.89 23.72 1.27
CA GLY A 128 -9.11 23.63 0.04
C GLY A 128 -8.90 22.21 -0.49
N LEU A 129 -9.44 21.18 0.16
CA LEU A 129 -9.46 19.81 -0.34
C LEU A 129 -10.79 19.49 -1.02
N THR A 130 -10.75 18.56 -1.98
CA THR A 130 -11.95 18.08 -2.69
C THR A 130 -12.33 16.70 -2.17
N LYS A 131 -13.60 16.52 -1.76
CA LYS A 131 -14.14 15.19 -1.47
C LYS A 131 -14.26 14.40 -2.77
N VAL A 132 -13.68 13.20 -2.82
CA VAL A 132 -13.63 12.36 -4.04
C VAL A 132 -14.33 11.01 -3.87
N ALA A 133 -14.51 10.56 -2.64
CA ALA A 133 -15.15 9.28 -2.37
C ALA A 133 -15.64 9.21 -0.92
N THR A 134 -16.45 8.18 -0.65
CA THR A 134 -16.78 7.73 0.70
C THR A 134 -16.48 6.24 0.76
N THR A 135 -15.66 5.84 1.74
CA THR A 135 -15.36 4.44 2.03
C THR A 135 -16.35 3.88 3.05
N PRO A 136 -16.79 2.61 2.91
CA PRO A 136 -17.85 2.07 3.76
C PRO A 136 -17.39 1.83 5.20
N ALA A 137 -18.36 1.75 6.12
CA ALA A 137 -18.11 1.12 7.41
C ALA A 137 -17.67 -0.33 7.18
N ALA A 138 -16.71 -0.82 7.97
CA ALA A 138 -16.42 -2.23 8.03
C ALA A 138 -17.65 -2.97 8.61
N LYS A 139 -17.95 -4.15 8.06
CA LYS A 139 -18.92 -5.10 8.60
C LYS A 139 -18.59 -5.47 10.04
N THR A 140 -17.30 -5.59 10.35
CA THR A 140 -16.81 -5.75 11.73
C THR A 140 -15.70 -4.76 11.97
N ALA A 141 -15.93 -3.82 12.90
CA ALA A 141 -14.97 -2.78 13.22
C ALA A 141 -13.61 -3.38 13.60
N SER A 142 -12.54 -2.74 13.16
CA SER A 142 -11.16 -3.15 13.45
C SER A 142 -10.81 -4.55 12.93
N THR A 143 -11.37 -4.95 11.79
CA THR A 143 -11.02 -6.19 11.09
C THR A 143 -10.69 -5.93 9.62
N TRP A 144 -9.95 -6.87 9.02
CA TRP A 144 -9.59 -6.83 7.60
C TRP A 144 -10.73 -7.35 6.73
N GLU A 145 -11.03 -6.59 5.69
CA GLU A 145 -11.97 -6.97 4.63
C GLU A 145 -11.32 -6.81 3.26
N TYR A 146 -11.89 -7.45 2.24
CA TYR A 146 -11.40 -7.31 0.87
C TYR A 146 -12.33 -6.38 0.07
N PRO A 147 -11.80 -5.36 -0.64
CA PRO A 147 -12.58 -4.51 -1.53
C PRO A 147 -13.14 -5.28 -2.73
N LYS A 148 -14.40 -4.98 -3.08
CA LYS A 148 -15.06 -5.42 -4.31
C LYS A 148 -15.07 -4.36 -5.39
N GLN A 149 -15.10 -3.10 -4.97
CA GLN A 149 -15.22 -1.95 -5.88
C GLN A 149 -14.36 -0.81 -5.34
N LEU A 150 -13.70 -0.13 -6.28
CA LEU A 150 -12.89 1.06 -6.02
C LEU A 150 -13.46 2.26 -6.78
N SER A 151 -13.46 3.43 -6.16
CA SER A 151 -13.42 4.70 -6.88
C SER A 151 -11.97 4.98 -7.28
N MET A 152 -11.77 5.55 -8.46
CA MET A 152 -10.46 6.05 -8.94
C MET A 152 -10.53 7.57 -9.20
N GLN A 153 -11.55 8.24 -8.65
CA GLN A 153 -11.78 9.65 -8.86
C GLN A 153 -10.57 10.47 -8.38
N ASN A 154 -10.14 11.43 -9.20
CA ASN A 154 -8.99 12.29 -8.95
C ASN A 154 -7.68 11.53 -8.65
N LEU A 155 -7.43 10.43 -9.38
CA LEU A 155 -6.25 9.57 -9.20
C LEU A 155 -6.15 8.97 -7.78
N CYS A 156 -7.27 8.90 -7.07
CA CYS A 156 -7.34 8.38 -5.70
C CYS A 156 -8.12 7.06 -5.69
N HIS A 157 -7.42 5.96 -5.40
CA HIS A 157 -8.05 4.66 -5.28
C HIS A 157 -8.69 4.50 -3.89
N VAL A 158 -10.00 4.28 -3.82
CA VAL A 158 -10.75 4.19 -2.57
C VAL A 158 -11.77 3.06 -2.63
N PRO A 159 -11.75 2.09 -1.69
CA PRO A 159 -12.81 1.11 -1.51
C PRO A 159 -14.18 1.78 -1.31
N THR A 160 -15.15 1.45 -2.16
CA THR A 160 -16.55 1.90 -2.00
C THR A 160 -17.48 0.76 -1.62
N VAL A 161 -17.07 -0.48 -1.86
CA VAL A 161 -17.79 -1.71 -1.48
C VAL A 161 -16.79 -2.76 -1.02
N THR A 162 -17.08 -3.45 0.07
CA THR A 162 -16.25 -4.53 0.64
C THR A 162 -17.00 -5.87 0.63
N GLY A 163 -16.32 -6.91 1.13
CA GLY A 163 -16.86 -8.27 1.25
C GLY A 163 -16.43 -9.21 0.15
N ALA A 164 -15.34 -8.89 -0.57
CA ALA A 164 -14.63 -9.83 -1.45
C ALA A 164 -13.89 -10.89 -0.62
N THR A 165 -13.06 -11.67 -1.29
CA THR A 165 -12.15 -12.66 -0.71
C THR A 165 -10.74 -12.44 -1.23
N SER A 166 -9.75 -13.09 -0.64
CA SER A 166 -8.37 -13.11 -1.16
C SER A 166 -8.25 -13.67 -2.60
N SER A 167 -9.30 -14.31 -3.11
CA SER A 167 -9.36 -14.92 -4.44
C SER A 167 -10.33 -14.22 -5.40
N THR A 168 -11.00 -13.15 -4.98
CA THR A 168 -11.99 -12.43 -5.81
C THR A 168 -11.73 -10.92 -5.78
N TYR A 169 -12.01 -10.25 -6.91
CA TYR A 169 -11.85 -8.79 -7.04
C TYR A 169 -10.43 -8.28 -6.72
N TYR A 170 -10.33 -7.28 -5.85
CA TYR A 170 -9.09 -6.67 -5.39
C TYR A 170 -8.63 -7.45 -4.16
N ALA A 171 -7.64 -8.31 -4.34
CA ALA A 171 -7.15 -9.26 -3.34
C ALA A 171 -6.33 -8.60 -2.19
N ASP A 172 -6.45 -7.29 -2.00
CA ASP A 172 -5.72 -6.51 -1.00
C ASP A 172 -6.69 -6.09 0.13
N GLY A 173 -6.15 -5.68 1.28
CA GLY A 173 -6.94 -5.46 2.50
C GLY A 173 -7.46 -4.04 2.69
N TYR A 174 -8.70 -3.92 3.15
CA TYR A 174 -9.29 -2.71 3.71
C TYR A 174 -9.51 -2.85 5.21
N TYR A 175 -9.14 -1.82 5.98
CA TYR A 175 -9.31 -1.80 7.44
C TYR A 175 -9.91 -0.48 7.92
N ASN A 176 -10.96 -0.59 8.70
CA ASN A 176 -11.69 0.55 9.27
C ASN A 176 -12.11 0.25 10.72
N ASP A 177 -11.88 1.22 11.60
CA ASP A 177 -12.25 1.19 13.03
C ASP A 177 -13.73 1.54 13.27
N ASN A 178 -14.44 1.98 12.24
CA ASN A 178 -15.80 2.51 12.30
C ASN A 178 -15.95 3.70 13.26
N ALA A 179 -14.90 4.48 13.50
CA ALA A 179 -15.05 5.73 14.23
C ALA A 179 -16.09 6.62 13.54
N VAL A 180 -16.85 7.37 14.34
CA VAL A 180 -17.95 8.21 13.85
C VAL A 180 -17.57 9.67 13.66
N SER A 181 -16.31 10.03 14.00
CA SER A 181 -15.75 11.37 13.82
C SER A 181 -14.22 11.37 13.92
N GLY A 182 -13.61 12.45 13.45
CA GLY A 182 -12.18 12.71 13.54
C GLY A 182 -11.44 12.57 12.21
N LEU A 183 -10.36 13.35 12.07
CA LEU A 183 -9.49 13.29 10.92
C LEU A 183 -8.49 12.14 11.04
N ARG A 184 -8.22 11.50 9.90
CA ARG A 184 -7.32 10.36 9.73
C ARG A 184 -6.44 10.58 8.51
N VAL A 185 -5.36 9.82 8.42
CA VAL A 185 -4.48 9.74 7.25
C VAL A 185 -4.56 8.34 6.63
N PRO A 186 -4.52 8.22 5.30
CA PRO A 186 -4.49 6.92 4.64
C PRO A 186 -3.15 6.21 4.84
N ALA A 187 -3.23 4.98 5.35
CA ALA A 187 -2.12 4.03 5.30
C ALA A 187 -2.31 3.10 4.09
N ARG A 188 -1.31 3.03 3.20
CA ARG A 188 -1.30 2.27 1.94
C ARG A 188 -0.27 1.15 1.92
N GLY A 189 -0.37 0.22 0.99
CA GLY A 189 0.63 -0.83 0.74
C GLY A 189 0.64 -2.01 1.72
N GLY A 190 0.42 -1.75 3.01
CA GLY A 190 0.69 -2.70 4.08
C GLY A 190 2.20 -2.89 4.32
N PHE A 191 2.58 -3.44 5.46
CA PHE A 191 3.97 -3.84 5.75
C PHE A 191 4.12 -5.36 5.75
N ALA A 192 5.35 -5.87 5.88
CA ALA A 192 5.67 -7.28 5.61
C ALA A 192 4.91 -8.30 6.46
N ASP A 193 4.51 -7.92 7.67
CA ASP A 193 3.71 -8.77 8.56
C ASP A 193 2.25 -8.96 8.10
N TYR A 194 1.75 -8.10 7.20
CA TYR A 194 0.34 -8.15 6.79
C TYR A 194 0.03 -9.23 5.75
N GLY A 195 1.06 -9.93 5.25
CA GLY A 195 0.86 -11.12 4.42
C GLY A 195 0.00 -10.84 3.18
N GLY A 196 -1.09 -11.60 3.05
CA GLY A 196 -2.01 -11.56 1.92
C GLY A 196 -2.91 -10.32 1.83
N TYR A 197 -2.97 -9.49 2.88
CA TYR A 197 -3.71 -8.22 2.84
C TYR A 197 -2.88 -7.10 2.21
N ALA A 198 -1.56 -7.23 2.18
CA ALA A 198 -0.69 -6.18 1.68
C ALA A 198 -0.68 -6.15 0.15
N GLY A 199 -0.76 -4.96 -0.43
CA GLY A 199 -0.79 -4.76 -1.86
C GLY A 199 -1.13 -3.34 -2.27
N LEU A 200 -1.43 -3.14 -3.55
CA LEU A 200 -1.63 -1.81 -4.13
C LEU A 200 -2.90 -1.15 -3.62
N GLU A 201 -3.96 -1.93 -3.48
CA GLU A 201 -5.28 -1.46 -3.07
C GLU A 201 -5.48 -1.58 -1.56
N TYR A 202 -4.41 -1.93 -0.81
CA TYR A 202 -4.44 -1.89 0.64
C TYR A 202 -4.79 -0.47 1.11
N LEU A 203 -5.77 -0.37 1.99
CA LEU A 203 -6.13 0.89 2.65
C LEU A 203 -6.50 0.66 4.12
N ASN A 204 -5.81 1.35 5.01
CA ASN A 204 -6.17 1.45 6.42
C ASN A 204 -6.55 2.90 6.76
N VAL A 205 -7.77 3.08 7.27
CA VAL A 205 -8.37 4.39 7.58
C VAL A 205 -8.51 4.68 9.07
N ASN A 206 -7.86 3.88 9.93
CA ASN A 206 -7.93 3.99 11.39
C ASN A 206 -6.98 5.04 11.97
N ASN A 207 -5.87 5.32 11.29
CA ASN A 207 -4.76 6.06 11.90
C ASN A 207 -5.01 7.58 11.95
N GLY A 208 -4.85 8.15 13.15
CA GLY A 208 -4.91 9.60 13.37
C GLY A 208 -3.77 10.34 12.68
N VAL A 209 -3.94 11.65 12.50
CA VAL A 209 -2.97 12.52 11.80
C VAL A 209 -1.60 12.60 12.49
N SER A 210 -1.54 12.28 13.79
CA SER A 210 -0.31 12.27 14.60
C SER A 210 0.31 10.87 14.74
N SER A 211 -0.25 9.85 14.08
CA SER A 211 0.27 8.48 14.18
C SER A 211 1.68 8.38 13.59
N SER A 212 2.56 7.68 14.31
CA SER A 212 3.93 7.39 13.86
C SER A 212 4.28 5.95 14.24
N PHE A 213 4.76 5.19 13.25
CA PHE A 213 5.14 3.79 13.40
C PHE A 213 6.41 3.52 12.62
N ALA A 214 7.33 2.72 13.16
CA ALA A 214 8.60 2.40 12.51
C ALA A 214 8.43 1.68 11.16
N TYR A 215 7.36 0.90 11.01
CA TYR A 215 7.01 0.14 9.80
C TYR A 215 6.15 0.93 8.79
N TYR A 216 5.91 2.22 9.05
CA TYR A 216 5.29 3.14 8.10
C TYR A 216 6.26 4.27 7.74
N GLY A 217 6.38 4.56 6.45
CA GLY A 217 7.16 5.67 5.93
C GLY A 217 6.68 6.04 4.54
N SER A 218 7.34 6.95 3.85
CA SER A 218 7.00 7.26 2.45
C SER A 218 8.29 7.43 1.66
N PRO A 219 8.44 6.77 0.51
CA PRO A 219 9.57 7.03 -0.36
C PRO A 219 9.51 8.49 -0.81
N LEU A 220 10.67 9.13 -0.86
CA LEU A 220 10.78 10.45 -1.47
C LEU A 220 10.57 10.29 -2.98
N CYS A 221 9.64 11.07 -3.52
CA CYS A 221 9.42 11.16 -4.95
C CYS A 221 9.63 12.62 -5.40
N GLU A 222 10.33 12.76 -6.52
CA GLU A 222 10.52 14.01 -7.23
C GLU A 222 9.80 13.90 -8.56
N ALA A 223 9.02 14.93 -8.90
CA ALA A 223 8.37 15.07 -10.18
C ALA A 223 8.76 16.44 -10.76
N GLU A 224 9.02 16.49 -12.07
CA GLU A 224 9.38 17.73 -12.75
C GLU A 224 8.24 18.76 -12.73
N GLU A 225 7.00 18.29 -12.61
CA GLU A 225 5.81 19.12 -12.59
C GLU A 225 4.85 18.77 -11.44
N ASN A 226 4.05 19.76 -11.03
CA ASN A 226 3.04 19.60 -10.00
C ASN A 226 1.71 19.17 -10.63
N TRP A 227 1.50 17.85 -10.73
CA TRP A 227 0.31 17.28 -11.34
C TRP A 227 -0.99 17.72 -10.66
N ASP A 228 -1.94 18.14 -11.49
CA ASP A 228 -3.32 18.37 -11.07
C ASP A 228 -4.01 17.02 -10.85
N THR A 229 -4.71 16.90 -9.73
CA THR A 229 -5.45 15.68 -9.41
C THR A 229 -6.79 15.64 -10.11
N THR A 230 -7.24 16.74 -10.72
CA THR A 230 -8.52 16.82 -11.41
C THR A 230 -8.40 16.15 -12.78
N PRO A 231 -9.16 15.09 -13.05
CA PRO A 231 -9.16 14.48 -14.37
C PRO A 231 -9.76 15.45 -15.39
N PHE A 232 -9.09 15.60 -16.53
CA PHE A 232 -9.61 16.34 -17.67
C PHE A 232 -9.57 15.44 -18.91
N LEU A 233 -10.49 15.67 -19.83
CA LEU A 233 -10.44 15.04 -21.14
C LEU A 233 -9.47 15.86 -22.01
N ALA A 234 -8.34 15.26 -22.38
CA ALA A 234 -7.50 15.81 -23.43
C ALA A 234 -8.24 15.61 -24.77
N VAL A 235 -8.69 16.72 -25.37
CA VAL A 235 -9.29 16.77 -26.70
C VAL A 235 -8.28 17.20 -27.75
#